data_AF-A0A1Y3W0Q1-F1
#
_entry.id   AF-A0A1Y3W0Q1-F1
#
_cell.length_a   1.000
_cell.length_b   1.000
_cell.length_c   1.000
_cell.angle_alpha   90.00
_cell.angle_beta   90.00
_cell.angle_gamma   90.00
#
_symmetry.space_group_name_H-M   'P 1'
#
loop_
_entity.id
_entity.type
_entity.pdbx_description
1 polymer ?
#
loop_
_entity_poly.entity_id
_entity_poly.type
_entity_poly.pdbx_seq_one_letter_code
_entity_poly.pdbx_strand_id
1 'polypeptide(L)'
;MDVKRGARLCVSFYEMFAASALAVSFACGLIMFIYRMKSPAVVAVIVVATFWFKVATMVFIRFTTKRKSGRFFYYYKNVGMSIRWVWGMALVFDFLTYVICMLIAYQL
;
A
#
# COMPACT_ATOMS: atom_id res chain seq x y z
N MET A 1 -23.54 -9.76 -6.92
CA MET A 1 -22.89 -9.35 -5.65
C MET A 1 -23.38 -7.95 -5.32
N ASP A 2 -23.98 -7.74 -4.15
CA ASP A 2 -24.28 -6.39 -3.67
C ASP A 2 -23.00 -5.56 -3.56
N VAL A 3 -22.96 -4.40 -4.22
CA VAL A 3 -21.83 -3.45 -4.20
C VAL A 3 -21.44 -3.11 -2.75
N LYS A 4 -22.43 -3.01 -1.85
CA LYS A 4 -22.24 -2.74 -0.41
C LYS A 4 -21.55 -3.87 0.35
N ARG A 5 -21.65 -5.13 -0.11
CA ARG A 5 -20.94 -6.28 0.46
C ARG A 5 -19.52 -6.35 -0.08
N GLY A 6 -19.33 -6.09 -1.38
CA GLY A 6 -18.00 -6.02 -2.01
C GLY A 6 -17.12 -4.95 -1.38
N ALA A 7 -17.67 -3.74 -1.18
CA ALA A 7 -16.95 -2.63 -0.56
C ALA A 7 -16.49 -2.95 0.87
N ARG A 8 -17.38 -3.53 1.70
CA ARG A 8 -17.03 -3.91 3.09
C ARG A 8 -15.92 -4.95 3.16
N LEU A 9 -15.90 -5.90 2.23
CA LEU A 9 -14.84 -6.91 2.15
C LEU A 9 -13.50 -6.28 1.75
N CYS A 10 -13.50 -5.41 0.74
CA CYS A 10 -12.29 -4.65 0.37
C CYS A 10 -11.78 -3.78 1.53
N VAL A 11 -12.67 -3.10 2.26
CA VAL A 11 -12.29 -2.27 3.43
C VAL A 11 -11.68 -3.11 4.53
N SER A 12 -12.28 -4.26 4.89
CA SER A 12 -11.76 -5.11 5.95
C SER A 12 -10.43 -5.78 5.57
N PHE A 13 -10.24 -6.10 4.28
CA PHE A 13 -8.96 -6.56 3.76
C PHE A 13 -7.90 -5.44 3.78
N TYR A 14 -8.31 -4.22 3.40
CA TYR A 14 -7.44 -3.06 3.43
C TYR A 14 -7.06 -2.67 4.86
N GLU A 15 -7.96 -2.72 5.84
CA GLU A 15 -7.70 -2.42 7.25
C GLU A 15 -6.55 -3.26 7.84
N MET A 16 -6.45 -4.54 7.47
CA MET A 16 -5.34 -5.40 7.91
C MET A 16 -3.96 -4.86 7.50
N PHE A 17 -3.93 -4.05 6.44
CA PHE A 17 -2.70 -3.50 5.86
C PHE A 17 -2.59 -1.99 5.89
N ALA A 18 -3.70 -1.28 6.11
CA ALA A 18 -3.80 0.17 6.04
C ALA A 18 -2.86 0.83 7.06
N ALA A 19 -2.82 0.33 8.29
CA ALA A 19 -1.97 0.90 9.34
C ALA A 19 -0.47 0.82 8.98
N SER A 20 -0.01 -0.31 8.44
CA SER A 20 1.39 -0.48 8.03
C SER A 20 1.70 0.28 6.74
N ALA A 21 0.80 0.28 5.77
CA ALA A 21 0.91 1.04 4.53
C ALA A 21 0.97 2.56 4.76
N LEU A 22 0.13 3.08 5.66
CA LEU A 22 0.13 4.48 6.06
C LEU A 22 1.39 4.85 6.84
N ALA A 23 1.81 4.02 7.81
CA ALA A 23 3.03 4.28 8.58
C ALA A 23 4.27 4.37 7.67
N VAL A 24 4.39 3.46 6.69
CA VAL A 24 5.47 3.48 5.70
C VAL A 24 5.40 4.73 4.81
N SER A 25 4.21 5.08 4.34
CA SER A 25 4.02 6.25 3.48
C SER A 25 4.32 7.57 4.22
N PHE A 26 3.94 7.68 5.49
CA PHE A 26 4.30 8.80 6.36
C PHE A 26 5.80 8.87 6.63
N ALA A 27 6.46 7.74 6.93
CA ALA A 27 7.91 7.70 7.13
C ALA A 27 8.66 8.16 5.87
N CYS A 28 8.24 7.71 4.69
CA CYS A 28 8.83 8.14 3.41
C CYS A 28 8.65 9.64 3.16
N GLY A 29 7.46 10.17 3.45
CA GLY A 29 7.17 11.61 3.35
C GLY A 29 8.02 12.46 4.30
N LEU A 30 8.16 12.04 5.56
CA LEU A 30 8.99 12.69 6.58
C LEU A 30 10.47 12.73 6.19
N ILE A 31 10.99 11.61 5.67
CA ILE A 31 12.37 11.52 5.19
C ILE A 31 12.58 12.54 4.07
N MET A 32 11.70 12.55 3.05
CA MET A 32 11.81 13.55 1.98
C MET A 32 11.74 14.99 2.49
N PHE A 33 10.83 15.30 3.41
CA PHE A 33 10.69 16.65 3.96
C PHE A 33 11.99 17.14 4.62
N ILE A 34 12.65 16.28 5.41
CA ILE A 34 13.92 16.59 6.06
C ILE A 34 15.05 16.80 5.03
N TYR A 35 15.07 16.00 3.96
CA TYR A 35 16.16 16.01 2.97
C TYR A 35 15.94 16.97 1.79
N ARG A 36 14.70 17.43 1.54
CA ARG A 36 14.36 18.45 0.52
C ARG A 36 15.17 19.72 0.71
N MET A 37 15.52 20.05 1.95
CA MET A 37 16.33 21.22 2.31
C MET A 37 17.81 21.10 1.90
N LYS A 38 18.33 19.90 1.57
CA LYS A 38 19.78 19.68 1.42
C LYS A 38 20.29 19.60 -0.02
N SER A 39 19.61 18.94 -0.97
CA SER A 39 20.01 18.90 -2.38
C SER A 39 19.04 18.10 -3.27
N PRO A 40 18.85 18.48 -4.56
CA PRO A 40 17.98 17.76 -5.49
C PRO A 40 18.49 16.35 -5.86
N ALA A 41 19.79 16.10 -5.77
CA ALA A 41 20.36 14.76 -6.01
C ALA A 41 19.97 13.77 -4.90
N VAL A 42 19.87 14.25 -3.66
CA VAL A 42 19.46 13.44 -2.51
C VAL A 42 17.99 13.06 -2.61
N VAL A 43 17.15 13.94 -3.16
CA VAL A 43 15.73 13.66 -3.41
C VAL A 43 15.56 12.47 -4.37
N ALA A 44 16.33 12.42 -5.47
CA ALA A 44 16.25 11.31 -6.42
C ALA A 44 16.60 9.95 -5.77
N VAL A 45 17.63 9.91 -4.95
CA VAL A 45 18.03 8.69 -4.22
C VAL A 45 16.95 8.25 -3.24
N ILE A 46 16.35 9.19 -2.51
CA ILE A 46 15.28 8.89 -1.56
C ILE A 46 14.06 8.34 -2.29
N VAL A 47 13.64 8.96 -3.40
CA VAL A 47 12.50 8.50 -4.20
C VAL A 47 12.68 7.06 -4.67
N VAL A 48 13.89 6.72 -5.15
CA VAL A 48 14.22 5.36 -5.59
C VAL A 48 14.20 4.40 -4.40
N ALA A 49 14.82 4.78 -3.28
CA ALA A 49 14.85 3.93 -2.08
C ALA A 49 13.46 3.68 -1.50
N THR A 50 12.62 4.72 -1.38
CA THR A 50 11.25 4.61 -0.87
C THR A 50 10.35 3.83 -1.81
N PHE A 51 10.57 3.94 -3.13
CA PHE A 51 9.88 3.13 -4.12
C PHE A 51 10.19 1.64 -3.95
N TRP A 52 11.47 1.26 -3.89
CA TRP A 52 11.87 -0.13 -3.70
C TRP A 52 11.47 -0.69 -2.33
N PHE A 53 11.53 0.13 -1.29
CA PHE A 53 11.02 -0.23 0.04
C PHE A 53 9.52 -0.55 0.00
N LYS A 54 8.74 0.24 -0.76
CA LYS A 54 7.30 -0.01 -0.95
C LYS A 54 7.01 -1.26 -1.76
N VAL A 55 7.81 -1.55 -2.79
CA VAL A 55 7.72 -2.82 -3.53
C VAL A 55 8.04 -4.00 -2.60
N ALA A 56 9.08 -3.89 -1.76
CA ALA A 56 9.48 -4.94 -0.83
C ALA A 56 8.40 -5.21 0.23
N THR A 57 7.79 -4.16 0.81
CA THR A 57 6.67 -4.33 1.73
C THR A 57 5.52 -5.02 1.01
N MET A 58 5.07 -4.57 -0.17
CA MET A 58 4.01 -5.25 -0.92
C MET A 58 4.26 -6.75 -1.16
N VAL A 59 5.50 -7.15 -1.49
CA VAL A 59 5.89 -8.56 -1.64
C VAL A 59 5.80 -9.31 -0.32
N PHE A 60 6.31 -8.71 0.77
CA PHE A 60 6.26 -9.30 2.12
C PHE A 60 4.81 -9.49 2.61
N ILE A 61 3.97 -8.50 2.36
CA ILE A 61 2.54 -8.49 2.63
C ILE A 61 1.86 -9.65 1.87
N ARG A 62 2.14 -9.78 0.57
CA ARG A 62 1.60 -10.88 -0.24
C ARG A 62 2.05 -12.25 0.26
N PHE A 63 3.29 -12.36 0.73
CA PHE A 63 3.84 -13.59 1.26
C PHE A 63 3.23 -13.96 2.62
N THR A 64 3.10 -13.00 3.54
CA THR A 64 2.48 -13.19 4.85
C THR A 64 0.99 -13.50 4.71
N THR A 65 0.27 -12.82 3.82
CA THR A 65 -1.11 -13.16 3.50
C THR A 65 -1.19 -14.57 2.92
N LYS A 66 -0.34 -14.98 1.96
CA LYS A 66 -0.33 -16.36 1.44
C LYS A 66 -0.14 -17.41 2.56
N ARG A 67 0.74 -17.16 3.53
CA ARG A 67 0.97 -18.07 4.67
C ARG A 67 -0.20 -18.13 5.65
N LYS A 68 -0.84 -17.00 5.93
CA LYS A 68 -1.91 -16.89 6.95
C LYS A 68 -3.31 -17.20 6.40
N SER A 69 -3.47 -17.23 5.08
CA SER A 69 -4.77 -17.11 4.40
C SER A 69 -5.25 -18.41 3.73
N GLY A 70 -4.96 -19.59 4.31
CA GLY A 70 -5.69 -20.80 3.92
C GLY A 70 -7.21 -20.56 4.03
N ARG A 71 -7.68 -19.97 5.13
CA ARG A 71 -9.12 -19.75 5.37
C ARG A 71 -9.73 -18.55 4.63
N PHE A 72 -9.03 -17.41 4.49
CA PHE A 72 -9.60 -16.28 3.72
C PHE A 72 -9.60 -16.54 2.21
N PHE A 73 -8.65 -17.34 1.68
CA PHE A 73 -8.67 -17.73 0.27
C PHE A 73 -9.96 -18.51 -0.07
N TYR A 74 -10.40 -19.42 0.81
CA TYR A 74 -11.70 -20.09 0.66
C TYR A 74 -12.88 -19.15 0.85
N TYR A 75 -12.82 -18.20 1.80
CA TYR A 75 -13.90 -17.23 2.02
C TYR A 75 -14.14 -16.32 0.80
N TYR A 76 -13.08 -15.74 0.21
CA TYR A 76 -13.19 -14.89 -0.98
C TYR A 76 -13.58 -15.68 -2.24
N LYS A 77 -13.10 -16.94 -2.36
CA LYS A 77 -13.50 -17.85 -3.44
C LYS A 77 -14.99 -18.22 -3.36
N ASN A 78 -15.51 -18.47 -2.16
CA ASN A 78 -16.93 -18.78 -1.95
C ASN A 78 -17.86 -17.58 -2.20
N VAL A 79 -17.36 -16.36 -2.08
CA VAL A 79 -18.12 -15.12 -2.38
C VAL A 79 -18.04 -14.75 -3.88
N GLY A 80 -17.29 -15.49 -4.69
CA GLY A 80 -17.15 -15.24 -6.13
C GLY A 80 -16.23 -14.04 -6.46
N MET A 81 -15.50 -13.51 -5.48
CA MET A 81 -14.56 -12.42 -5.70
C MET A 81 -13.18 -12.95 -6.07
N SER A 82 -12.64 -12.49 -7.20
CA SER A 82 -11.28 -12.84 -7.57
C SER A 82 -10.30 -12.17 -6.60
N ILE A 83 -9.46 -12.97 -5.95
CA ILE A 83 -8.45 -12.45 -5.03
C ILE A 83 -7.47 -11.50 -5.73
N ARG A 84 -7.26 -11.70 -7.04
CA ARG A 84 -6.44 -10.81 -7.88
C ARG A 84 -7.04 -9.41 -7.98
N TRP A 85 -8.37 -9.30 -8.04
CA TRP A 85 -9.08 -8.02 -8.08
C TRP A 85 -8.97 -7.25 -6.77
N VAL A 86 -9.17 -7.93 -5.63
CA VAL A 86 -9.05 -7.29 -4.29
C VAL A 86 -7.62 -6.79 -4.07
N TRP A 87 -6.63 -7.62 -4.44
CA TRP A 87 -5.22 -7.21 -4.42
C TRP A 87 -4.94 -6.05 -5.37
N GLY A 88 -5.47 -6.07 -6.60
CA GLY A 88 -5.32 -4.98 -7.56
C GLY A 88 -5.85 -3.65 -7.03
N MET A 89 -7.04 -3.64 -6.43
CA MET A 89 -7.63 -2.44 -5.84
C MET A 89 -6.82 -1.91 -4.65
N ALA A 90 -6.35 -2.80 -3.77
CA ALA A 90 -5.49 -2.43 -2.64
C ALA A 90 -4.15 -1.84 -3.12
N LEU A 91 -3.56 -2.43 -4.17
CA LEU A 91 -2.30 -1.95 -4.77
C LEU A 91 -2.45 -0.54 -5.37
N VAL A 92 -3.53 -0.32 -6.13
CA VAL A 92 -3.79 0.99 -6.74
C VAL A 92 -4.00 2.06 -5.67
N PHE A 93 -4.79 1.76 -4.63
CA PHE A 93 -5.05 2.71 -3.55
C PHE A 93 -3.79 3.04 -2.74
N ASP A 94 -2.97 2.04 -2.44
CA ASP A 94 -1.72 2.22 -1.70
C ASP A 94 -0.66 2.99 -2.52
N PHE A 95 -0.59 2.73 -3.83
CA PHE A 95 0.27 3.49 -4.75
C PHE A 95 -0.18 4.95 -4.87
N LEU A 96 -1.47 5.22 -5.01
CA LEU A 96 -2.03 6.57 -5.01
C LEU A 96 -1.69 7.32 -3.73
N THR A 97 -1.84 6.66 -2.58
CA THR A 97 -1.52 7.26 -1.28
C THR A 97 -0.04 7.61 -1.16
N TYR A 98 0.85 6.77 -1.68
CA TYR A 98 2.28 7.06 -1.74
C TYR A 98 2.60 8.27 -2.63
N VAL A 99 2.02 8.34 -3.83
CA VAL A 99 2.20 9.47 -4.75
C VAL A 99 1.68 10.76 -4.13
N ILE A 100 0.53 10.72 -3.45
CA ILE A 100 -0.03 11.88 -2.76
C ILE A 100 0.90 12.33 -1.62
N CYS A 101 1.40 11.41 -0.78
CA CYS A 101 2.37 11.75 0.27
C CYS A 101 3.67 12.35 -0.30
N MET A 102 4.16 11.82 -1.42
CA MET A 102 5.30 12.34 -2.16
C MET A 102 5.07 13.77 -2.65
N LEU A 103 3.92 14.02 -3.29
CA LEU A 103 3.56 15.34 -3.80
C LEU A 103 3.39 16.34 -2.67
N ILE A 104 2.73 15.96 -1.58
CA ILE A 104 2.60 16.84 -0.40
C ILE A 104 3.98 17.17 0.15
N ALA A 105 4.86 16.17 0.38
CA ALA A 105 6.20 16.41 0.90
C ALA A 105 7.10 17.21 -0.05
N TYR A 106 6.83 17.18 -1.36
CA TYR A 106 7.54 17.99 -2.34
C TYR A 106 6.97 19.41 -2.46
N GLN A 107 5.71 19.65 -2.11
CA GLN A 107 5.11 20.99 -2.17
C GLN A 107 5.29 21.75 -0.85
N LEU A 108 5.17 21.08 0.30
CA LEU A 108 5.43 21.61 1.65
C LEU A 108 6.92 21.88 1.87
#